data_AF-A0A5B8RFK8-F1
#
_entry.id   AF-A0A5B8RFK8-F1
#
_cell.length_a   1.000
_cell.length_b   1.000
_cell.length_c   1.000
_cell.angle_alpha   90.00
_cell.angle_beta   90.00
_cell.angle_gamma   90.00
#
_symmetry.space_group_name_H-M   'P 1'
#
loop_
_entity.id
_entity.type
_entity.pdbx_description
1 polymer ?
#
loop_
_entity_poly.entity_id
_entity_poly.type
_entity_poly.pdbx_seq_one_letter_code
_entity_poly.pdbx_strand_id
1 'polypeptide(L)' 'MTRVAPVMGPVRLTGLTWGEGGAELAVQTAELAGVDALERRLADAGLTVEVRNVTREADGVSGRLHVETGS' A
#
# COMPACT_ATOMS: atom_id res chain seq x y z
N MET A 1 12.03 0.68 19.32
CA MET A 1 11.14 1.45 18.42
C MET A 1 11.54 1.11 16.99
N THR A 2 10.84 0.17 16.37
CA THR A 2 11.20 -0.38 15.05
C THR A 2 10.82 0.63 13.97
N ARG A 3 11.79 1.07 13.19
CA ARG A 3 11.64 2.03 12.08
C ARG A 3 10.80 1.39 10.96
N VAL A 4 9.51 1.71 10.89
CA VAL A 4 8.60 1.33 9.77
C VAL A 4 8.77 2.26 8.54
N ALA A 5 9.47 3.38 8.72
CA ALA A 5 9.67 4.42 7.69
C ALA A 5 10.31 3.99 6.34
N PRO A 6 11.21 2.98 6.23
CA PRO A 6 11.89 2.74 4.94
C PRO A 6 11.04 1.98 3.90
N VAL A 7 9.93 1.34 4.29
CA VAL A 7 9.14 0.50 3.36
C VAL A 7 8.18 1.33 2.50
N MET A 8 7.64 2.43 3.04
CA MET A 8 6.60 3.21 2.37
C MET A 8 7.11 4.03 1.17
N GLY A 9 8.39 4.45 1.15
CA GLY A 9 8.90 5.34 0.10
C GLY A 9 8.10 6.66 0.02
N PRO A 10 7.88 7.27 -1.16
CA PRO A 10 7.09 8.51 -1.30
C PRO A 10 5.58 8.30 -1.11
N VAL A 11 5.16 7.10 -0.71
CA VAL A 11 3.76 6.76 -0.49
C VAL A 11 3.36 7.08 0.94
N ARG A 12 2.25 7.78 1.11
CA ARG A 12 1.65 8.10 2.39
C ARG A 12 0.53 7.11 2.68
N LEU A 13 0.51 6.53 3.88
CA LEU A 13 -0.63 5.76 4.37
C LEU A 13 -1.70 6.74 4.86
N THR A 14 -2.89 6.68 4.30
CA THR A 14 -4.04 7.52 4.69
C THR A 14 -5.07 6.75 5.51
N GLY A 15 -5.05 5.41 5.46
CA GLY A 15 -5.89 4.56 6.29
C GLY A 15 -5.36 3.12 6.39
N LEU A 16 -5.68 2.46 7.49
CA LEU A 16 -5.35 1.07 7.76
C LEU A 16 -6.51 0.43 8.51
N THR A 17 -7.05 -0.66 7.96
CA THR A 17 -8.10 -1.46 8.60
C THR A 17 -7.67 -2.92 8.58
N TRP A 18 -7.73 -3.59 9.73
CA TRP A 18 -7.48 -5.02 9.83
C TRP A 18 -8.82 -5.77 9.85
N GLY A 19 -8.92 -6.82 9.05
CA GLY A 19 -10.05 -7.74 9.00
C GLY A 19 -9.61 -9.20 9.06
N GLU A 20 -10.56 -10.13 9.06
CA GLU A 20 -10.29 -11.57 9.17
C GLU A 20 -9.47 -12.12 8.00
N GLY A 21 -9.54 -11.48 6.83
CA GLY A 21 -8.80 -11.85 5.63
C GLY A 21 -7.50 -11.06 5.40
N GLY A 22 -7.04 -10.23 6.34
CA GLY A 22 -5.83 -9.42 6.16
C GLY A 22 -6.04 -7.93 6.44
N ALA A 23 -5.14 -7.11 5.92
CA ALA A 23 -5.15 -5.66 6.10
C ALA A 23 -5.57 -4.93 4.83
N GLU A 24 -6.56 -4.05 4.92
CA GLU A 24 -6.82 -3.04 3.89
C GLU A 24 -6.01 -1.77 4.19
N LEU A 25 -5.22 -1.34 3.21
CA LEU A 25 -4.42 -0.13 3.21
C LEU A 25 -5.03 0.89 2.26
N ALA A 26 -5.28 2.10 2.75
CA ALA A 26 -5.53 3.26 1.90
C ALA A 26 -4.25 4.09 1.82
N VAL A 27 -3.83 4.42 0.61
CA VAL A 27 -2.56 5.11 0.34
C VAL A 27 -2.75 6.29 -0.60
N GLN A 28 -1.82 7.24 -0.52
CA GLN A 28 -1.72 8.38 -1.43
C GLN A 28 -0.27 8.57 -1.87
N THR A 29 -0.06 8.85 -3.15
CA THR A 29 1.25 9.12 -3.74
C THR A 29 1.11 10.17 -4.84
N ALA A 30 2.19 10.87 -5.18
CA ALA A 30 2.17 11.85 -6.27
C ALA A 30 1.93 11.18 -7.64
N GLU A 31 2.45 9.96 -7.82
CA GLU A 31 2.44 9.26 -9.10
C GLU A 31 2.03 7.79 -8.93
N LEU A 32 1.44 7.22 -9.99
CA LEU A 32 1.01 5.82 -10.03
C LEU A 32 2.16 4.85 -9.75
N ALA A 33 3.36 5.17 -10.24
CA ALA A 33 4.59 4.39 -10.00
C ALA A 33 4.90 4.22 -8.50
N GLY A 34 4.39 5.11 -7.63
CA GLY A 34 4.50 4.95 -6.18
C GLY A 34 3.66 3.78 -5.65
N VAL A 35 2.46 3.55 -6.19
CA VAL A 35 1.60 2.42 -5.82
C VAL A 35 2.26 1.10 -6.25
N ASP A 36 2.72 1.02 -7.50
CA ASP A 36 3.41 -0.17 -8.04
C ASP A 36 4.68 -0.49 -7.23
N ALA A 37 5.44 0.54 -6.85
CA ALA A 37 6.65 0.37 -6.03
C ALA A 37 6.31 -0.10 -4.61
N LEU A 38 5.18 0.32 -4.04
CA LEU A 38 4.72 -0.17 -2.75
C LEU A 38 4.28 -1.62 -2.82
N GLU A 39 3.48 -1.98 -3.83
CA GLU A 39 3.07 -3.37 -4.08
C GLU A 39 4.28 -4.29 -4.15
N ARG A 40 5.30 -3.92 -4.95
CA ARG A 40 6.52 -4.71 -5.10
C ARG A 40 7.29 -4.87 -3.79
N ARG A 41 7.41 -3.83 -2.97
CA ARG A 41 8.11 -3.92 -1.66
C ARG A 41 7.36 -4.79 -0.66
N LEU A 42 6.03 -4.76 -0.68
CA LEU A 42 5.20 -5.63 0.16
C LEU A 42 5.31 -7.09 -0.30
N ALA A 43 5.33 -7.34 -1.61
CA ALA A 43 5.61 -8.65 -2.18
C ALA A 43 7.02 -9.16 -1.82
N ASP A 44 8.05 -8.31 -1.92
CA ASP A 44 9.41 -8.63 -1.50
C ASP A 44 9.51 -8.94 0.01
N ALA A 45 8.59 -8.41 0.81
CA ALA A 45 8.46 -8.70 2.24
C ALA A 45 7.68 -10.00 2.53
N GLY A 46 7.26 -10.74 1.49
CA GLY A 46 6.52 -12.00 1.62
C GLY A 46 5.02 -11.81 1.85
N LEU A 47 4.46 -10.64 1.54
CA LEU A 47 3.03 -10.37 1.64
C LEU A 47 2.37 -10.54 0.28
N THR A 48 1.18 -11.14 0.25
CA THR A 48 0.33 -11.13 -0.93
C THR A 48 -0.41 -9.80 -0.98
N VAL A 49 -0.39 -9.12 -2.11
CA VAL A 49 -1.01 -7.81 -2.28
C VAL A 49 -1.98 -7.84 -3.44
N GLU A 50 -3.20 -7.37 -3.21
CA GLU A 50 -4.22 -7.15 -4.23
C GLU A 50 -4.54 -5.65 -4.29
N VAL A 51 -4.23 -5.03 -5.42
CA VAL A 51 -4.59 -3.62 -5.68
C VAL A 51 -6.04 -3.58 -6.15
N ARG A 52 -6.95 -3.08 -5.30
CA ARG A 52 -8.41 -3.11 -5.56
C ARG A 52 -8.94 -1.87 -6.26
N ASN A 53 -8.42 -0.70 -5.89
CA ASN A 53 -8.87 0.55 -6.49
C ASN A 53 -7.72 1.54 -6.54
N VAL A 54 -7.50 2.15 -7.70
CA VAL A 54 -6.53 3.24 -7.88
C VAL A 54 -7.20 4.35 -8.64
N THR A 55 -7.28 5.53 -8.02
CA THR A 55 -7.91 6.71 -8.57
C THR A 55 -6.90 7.83 -8.69
N ARG A 56 -6.85 8.48 -9.85
CA ARG A 56 -6.08 9.71 -10.02
C ARG A 56 -6.93 10.89 -9.60
N GLU A 57 -6.42 11.68 -8.67
CA GLU A 57 -7.04 12.87 -8.10
C GLU A 57 -6.25 14.13 -8.51
N ALA A 58 -6.74 15.31 -8.15
CA ALA A 58 -6.10 16.58 -8.52
C ALA A 58 -4.73 16.78 -7.84
N ASP A 59 -4.52 16.15 -6.69
CA ASP A 59 -3.34 16.27 -5.83
C ASP A 59 -2.45 15.01 -5.85
N GLY A 60 -2.77 14.01 -6.67
CA GLY A 60 -1.96 12.80 -6.84
C GLY A 60 -2.77 11.57 -7.23
N VAL A 61 -2.39 10.42 -6.68
CA VAL A 61 -3.01 9.13 -6.90
C VAL A 61 -3.34 8.53 -5.53
N SER A 62 -4.60 8.18 -5.34
CA SER A 62 -5.09 7.43 -4.19
C SER A 62 -5.25 5.95 -4.57
N GLY A 63 -4.91 5.07 -3.64
CA GLY A 63 -4.93 3.63 -3.84
C GLY A 63 -5.52 2.89 -2.65
N ARG A 64 -6.20 1.77 -2.91
CA ARG A 64 -6.65 0.79 -1.92
C ARG A 64 -5.99 -0.54 -2.22
N LEU A 65 -5.25 -1.06 -1.26
CA LEU A 65 -4.56 -2.35 -1.35
C LEU A 65 -5.09 -3.27 -0.26
N HIS A 66 -5.40 -4.51 -0.61
CA HIS A 66 -5.65 -5.57 0.35
C HIS A 66 -4.37 -6.40 0.48
N VAL A 67 -3.93 -6.63 1.71
CA VAL A 67 -2.63 -7.25 2.01
C VAL A 67 -2.84 -8.42 2.96
N GLU A 68 -2.29 -9.56 2.59
CA GLU A 68 -2.37 -10.81 3.35
C GLU A 68 -0.96 -11.32 3.63
N THR A 69 -0.77 -12.03 4.75
CA THR A 69 0.47 -12.76 4.99
C THR A 69 0.55 -13.91 3.98
N GLY A 70 1.58 -13.90 3.14
CA GLY A 70 1.86 -15.02 2.25
C GLY A 70 1.99 -16.32 3.03
N SER A 71 1.37 -17.38 2.52
CA SER A 71 1.41 -18.72 3.09
C SER A 71 2.74 -19.42 2.85
#